data_AF-A0A844BU64-F1
#
_entry.id   AF-A0A844BU64-F1
#
_cell.length_a   1.000
_cell.length_b   1.000
_cell.length_c   1.000
_cell.angle_alpha   90.00
_cell.angle_beta   90.00
_cell.angle_gamma   90.00
#
_symmetry.space_group_name_H-M   'P 1'
#
loop_
_entity.id
_entity.type
_entity.pdbx_description
1 polymer ?
#
loop_
_entity_poly.entity_id
_entity_poly.type
_entity_poly.pdbx_seq_one_letter_code
_entity_poly.pdbx_strand_id
1 'polypeptide(L)'
;MLSFGYAFFCILVLIISGIYAHRLISGKNLTPKYKKKIQLSLGVLIFIAVALLIFGIDFLHITFLPTYVISIVLSIILNSFLLTLIFNKLQESFHYPLLKIIYYIGITFIFLTSFTIYQGGYGLSFEPTIVTAILVIASSIAVGVMMLFFKAYKNLRSGNVTFNNFPQAFTNKDKIQHYYDQGLNDSEIEYFRSQMAVARDQIKSIESGVNQTAKLRAIEVRYNTIEVLQNFFKDIVEEPTRFTQASQFLYKFLPSLEDLIQKYNEINGHVAKNKQTYLILERSAQTIEQICEQITDEYVLFHEETYKEMQDEIKLANRNLSRKAARQNMNQTQDSDSITDTVSDILKESNDWLDDNNDI
;
A
#
# COMPACT_ATOMS: atom_id res chain seq x y z
N MET A 1 -13.05 53.33 27.04
CA MET A 1 -13.43 53.29 25.60
C MET A 1 -12.29 52.87 24.67
N LEU A 2 -11.01 53.23 24.91
CA LEU A 2 -9.89 52.83 24.02
C LEU A 2 -9.61 51.31 23.92
N SER A 3 -9.86 50.54 24.99
CA SER A 3 -9.64 49.08 25.00
C SER A 3 -10.59 48.32 24.05
N PHE A 4 -11.81 48.82 23.85
CA PHE A 4 -12.81 48.21 22.96
C PHE A 4 -12.46 48.38 21.47
N GLY A 5 -11.89 49.53 21.09
CA GLY A 5 -11.43 49.77 19.72
C GLY A 5 -10.25 48.87 19.32
N TYR A 6 -9.33 48.63 20.26
CA TYR A 6 -8.16 47.77 20.04
C TYR A 6 -8.55 46.28 19.94
N ALA A 7 -9.45 45.82 20.82
CA ALA A 7 -9.98 44.46 20.75
C ALA A 7 -10.72 44.19 19.43
N PHE A 8 -11.51 45.15 18.96
CA PHE A 8 -12.19 45.06 17.66
C PHE A 8 -11.20 44.96 16.50
N PHE A 9 -10.11 45.73 16.53
CA PHE A 9 -9.08 45.71 15.50
C PHE A 9 -8.27 44.40 15.48
N CYS A 10 -7.93 43.86 16.66
CA CYS A 10 -7.31 42.53 16.77
C CYS A 10 -8.23 41.42 16.22
N ILE A 11 -9.53 41.48 16.52
CA ILE A 11 -10.51 40.52 15.99
C ILE A 11 -10.63 40.64 14.47
N LEU A 12 -10.62 41.86 13.92
CA LEU A 12 -10.65 42.08 12.47
C LEU A 12 -9.41 41.49 11.77
N VAL A 13 -8.21 41.70 12.34
CA VAL A 13 -6.96 41.11 11.83
C VAL A 13 -6.98 39.58 11.93
N LEU A 14 -7.55 39.01 13.00
CA LEU A 14 -7.73 37.57 13.18
C LEU A 14 -8.68 36.97 12.11
N ILE A 15 -9.80 37.63 11.83
CA ILE A 15 -10.77 37.19 10.82
C ILE A 15 -10.15 37.25 9.42
N ILE A 16 -9.45 38.34 9.09
CA ILE A 16 -8.78 38.51 7.79
C ILE A 16 -7.67 37.47 7.61
N SER A 17 -6.84 37.24 8.65
CA SER A 17 -5.77 36.24 8.64
C SER A 17 -6.32 34.81 8.46
N GLY A 18 -7.38 34.46 9.19
CA GLY A 18 -8.02 33.13 9.12
C GLY A 18 -8.68 32.84 7.76
N ILE A 19 -9.45 33.79 7.22
CA ILE A 19 -10.10 33.64 5.90
C ILE A 19 -9.04 33.49 4.78
N TYR A 20 -7.90 34.17 4.90
CA TYR A 20 -6.86 34.13 3.89
C TYR A 20 -5.99 32.88 3.96
N ALA A 21 -5.66 32.39 5.17
CA ALA A 21 -5.02 31.10 5.38
C ALA A 21 -5.85 29.95 4.80
N HIS A 22 -7.18 30.01 4.97
CA HIS A 22 -8.11 29.06 4.37
C HIS A 22 -8.04 29.08 2.83
N ARG A 23 -8.00 30.25 2.19
CA ARG A 23 -7.88 30.36 0.72
C ARG A 23 -6.53 29.88 0.18
N LEU A 24 -5.43 30.11 0.90
CA LEU A 24 -4.09 29.66 0.48
C LEU A 24 -3.98 28.12 0.50
N ILE A 25 -4.67 27.47 1.44
CA ILE A 25 -4.64 26.01 1.64
C ILE A 25 -5.70 25.30 0.77
N SER A 26 -6.87 25.91 0.57
CA SER A 26 -7.95 25.37 -0.28
C SER A 26 -7.72 25.61 -1.78
N GLY A 27 -6.74 26.43 -2.15
CA GLY A 27 -6.35 26.70 -3.53
C GLY A 27 -5.68 25.51 -4.23
N LYS A 28 -6.41 24.42 -4.45
CA LYS A 28 -5.92 23.18 -5.08
C LYS A 28 -5.41 23.37 -6.53
N ASN A 29 -5.67 24.50 -7.18
CA ASN A 29 -5.36 24.74 -8.60
C ASN A 29 -4.58 26.05 -8.89
N LEU A 30 -3.87 26.65 -7.91
CA LEU A 30 -3.10 27.86 -8.20
C LEU A 30 -1.70 27.52 -8.72
N THR A 31 -1.36 28.06 -9.90
CA THR A 31 -0.01 27.92 -10.50
C THR A 31 1.05 28.52 -9.56
N PRO A 32 2.30 28.00 -9.56
CA PRO A 32 3.35 28.43 -8.64
C PRO A 32 3.67 29.93 -8.74
N LYS A 33 3.51 30.52 -9.93
CA LYS A 33 3.63 31.98 -10.18
C LYS A 33 2.58 32.79 -9.40
N TYR A 34 1.36 32.27 -9.29
CA TYR A 34 0.26 32.89 -8.57
C TYR A 34 0.40 32.76 -7.05
N LYS A 35 0.88 31.60 -6.57
CA LYS A 35 1.18 31.35 -5.15
C LYS A 35 2.27 32.31 -4.62
N LYS A 36 3.31 32.57 -5.42
CA LYS A 36 4.40 33.53 -5.12
C LYS A 36 3.91 34.99 -5.10
N LYS A 37 3.02 35.38 -6.02
CA LYS A 37 2.45 36.74 -6.08
C LYS A 37 1.54 37.04 -4.88
N ILE A 38 0.77 36.04 -4.43
CA ILE A 38 -0.07 36.14 -3.23
C ILE A 38 0.78 36.28 -1.97
N GLN A 39 1.86 35.51 -1.82
CA GLN A 39 2.81 35.65 -0.70
C GLN A 39 3.49 37.03 -0.66
N LEU A 40 3.87 37.59 -1.82
CA LEU A 40 4.46 38.93 -1.90
C LEU A 40 3.46 40.02 -1.47
N SER A 41 2.20 39.92 -1.91
CA SER A 41 1.16 40.88 -1.53
C SER A 41 0.82 40.85 -0.03
N LEU A 42 0.98 39.69 0.62
CA LEU A 42 0.78 39.51 2.06
C LEU A 42 1.85 40.23 2.88
N GLY A 43 3.11 40.13 2.46
CA GLY A 43 4.23 40.83 3.12
C GLY A 43 4.05 42.36 3.08
N VAL A 44 3.54 42.90 1.97
CA VAL A 44 3.27 44.34 1.82
C VAL A 44 2.08 44.78 2.68
N LEU A 45 1.00 44.00 2.74
CA LEU A 45 -0.17 44.33 3.57
C LEU A 45 0.14 44.26 5.08
N ILE A 46 0.96 43.28 5.50
CA ILE A 46 1.45 43.17 6.88
C ILE A 46 2.38 44.34 7.20
N PHE A 47 3.29 44.69 6.27
CA PHE A 47 4.17 45.84 6.45
C PHE A 47 3.37 47.15 6.59
N ILE A 48 2.33 47.36 5.78
CA ILE A 48 1.45 48.53 5.87
C ILE A 48 0.66 48.52 7.20
N ALA A 49 0.13 47.37 7.63
CA ALA A 49 -0.59 47.25 8.89
C ALA A 49 0.31 47.52 10.11
N VAL A 50 1.55 47.04 10.08
CA VAL A 50 2.57 47.30 11.10
C VAL A 50 3.00 48.77 11.08
N ALA A 51 3.18 49.37 9.91
CA ALA A 51 3.50 50.79 9.76
C ALA A 51 2.39 51.70 10.28
N LEU A 52 1.12 51.37 10.03
CA LEU A 52 -0.03 52.10 10.57
C LEU A 52 -0.16 51.93 12.10
N LEU A 53 0.23 50.77 12.64
CA LEU A 53 0.31 50.55 14.08
C LEU A 53 1.38 51.40 14.74
N ILE A 54 2.58 51.47 14.14
CA ILE A 54 3.69 52.31 14.62
C ILE A 54 3.29 53.80 14.55
N PHE A 55 2.70 54.23 13.44
CA PHE A 55 2.28 55.62 13.23
C PHE A 55 1.15 56.05 14.19
N GLY A 56 0.21 55.14 14.50
CA GLY A 56 -0.86 55.40 15.49
C GLY A 56 -0.35 55.49 16.94
N ILE A 57 0.83 54.91 17.24
CA ILE A 57 1.45 54.92 18.56
C ILE A 57 2.24 56.23 18.79
N ASP A 58 2.97 56.70 17.78
CA ASP A 58 3.67 58.00 17.84
C ASP A 58 2.69 59.18 18.00
N PHE A 59 1.48 59.06 17.46
CA PHE A 59 0.42 60.08 17.58
C PHE A 59 -0.19 60.17 19.00
N LEU A 60 -0.03 59.14 19.86
CA LEU A 60 -0.71 59.06 21.16
C LEU A 60 0.19 59.22 22.40
N HIS A 61 1.51 59.36 22.24
CA HIS A 61 2.47 59.65 23.33
C HIS A 61 2.31 58.80 24.62
N ILE A 62 2.06 57.50 24.51
CA ILE A 62 2.05 56.57 25.66
C ILE A 62 3.41 55.86 25.75
N THR A 63 4.24 56.20 26.72
CA THR A 63 5.69 55.93 26.68
C THR A 63 6.19 54.57 27.18
N PHE A 64 5.34 53.63 27.64
CA PHE A 64 5.83 52.32 28.13
C PHE A 64 5.00 51.07 27.75
N LEU A 65 3.69 51.20 27.58
CA LEU A 65 2.82 50.10 27.12
C LEU A 65 3.03 49.63 25.67
N PRO A 66 3.34 50.49 24.68
CA PRO A 66 3.33 50.05 23.29
C PRO A 66 4.53 49.17 22.91
N THR A 67 5.70 49.35 23.53
CA THR A 67 6.91 48.58 23.18
C THR A 67 6.77 47.08 23.49
N TYR A 68 6.13 46.75 24.61
CA TYR A 68 5.87 45.36 25.01
C TYR A 68 4.81 44.68 24.12
N VAL A 69 3.77 45.44 23.73
CA VAL A 69 2.74 44.92 22.82
C VAL A 69 3.32 44.69 21.43
N ILE A 70 4.17 45.60 20.94
CA ILE A 70 4.87 45.46 19.67
C ILE A 70 5.78 44.21 19.68
N SER A 71 6.52 43.96 20.76
CA SER A 71 7.42 42.81 20.83
C SER A 71 6.67 41.46 20.85
N ILE A 72 5.52 41.38 21.54
CA ILE A 72 4.66 40.18 21.51
C ILE A 72 4.11 39.95 20.11
N VAL A 73 3.54 40.99 19.47
CA VAL A 73 2.97 40.88 18.13
C VAL A 73 4.04 40.46 17.12
N LEU A 74 5.24 41.06 17.19
CA LEU A 74 6.36 40.71 16.33
C LEU A 74 6.81 39.26 16.54
N SER A 75 6.85 38.79 17.79
CA SER A 75 7.20 37.41 18.14
C SER A 75 6.20 36.40 17.57
N ILE A 76 4.89 36.65 17.68
CA ILE A 76 3.83 35.79 17.11
C ILE A 76 4.00 35.69 15.60
N ILE A 77 4.22 36.83 14.93
CA ILE A 77 4.37 36.89 13.47
C ILE A 77 5.62 36.11 13.04
N LEU A 78 6.76 36.34 13.68
CA LEU A 78 8.03 35.69 13.34
C LEU A 78 7.97 34.17 13.54
N ASN A 79 7.41 33.71 14.67
CA ASN A 79 7.27 32.28 14.97
C ASN A 79 6.28 31.59 14.02
N SER A 80 5.15 32.24 13.70
CA SER A 80 4.19 31.71 12.74
C SER A 80 4.78 31.60 11.33
N PHE A 81 5.60 32.58 10.93
CA PHE A 81 6.32 32.57 9.65
C PHE A 81 7.36 31.45 9.60
N LEU A 82 8.16 31.28 10.65
CA LEU A 82 9.16 30.23 10.74
C LEU A 82 8.53 28.83 10.70
N LEU A 83 7.45 28.62 11.46
CA LEU A 83 6.68 27.38 11.47
C LEU A 83 6.15 27.06 10.06
N THR A 84 5.62 28.07 9.36
CA THR A 84 5.10 27.92 8.00
C THR A 84 6.20 27.60 6.98
N LEU A 85 7.40 28.19 7.10
CA LEU A 85 8.54 27.86 6.24
C LEU A 85 9.00 26.41 6.43
N ILE A 86 9.13 25.96 7.68
CA ILE A 86 9.53 24.59 8.02
C ILE A 86 8.50 23.61 7.47
N PHE A 87 7.21 23.86 7.71
CA PHE A 87 6.13 22.98 7.25
C PHE A 87 5.95 22.97 5.74
N ASN A 88 6.17 24.09 5.03
CA ASN A 88 6.10 24.09 3.57
C ASN A 88 7.24 23.28 2.94
N LYS A 89 8.48 23.37 3.49
CA LYS A 89 9.58 22.49 3.08
C LYS A 89 9.31 21.02 3.42
N LEU A 90 8.70 20.76 4.58
CA LEU A 90 8.36 19.39 5.00
C LEU A 90 7.24 18.81 4.11
N GLN A 91 6.24 19.60 3.74
CA GLN A 91 5.14 19.17 2.88
C GLN A 91 5.59 18.85 1.45
N GLU A 92 6.58 19.59 0.91
CA GLU A 92 7.20 19.25 -0.38
C GLU A 92 7.91 17.89 -0.34
N SER A 93 8.44 17.49 0.82
CA SER A 93 9.12 16.20 1.03
C SER A 93 8.18 15.07 1.48
N PHE A 94 7.00 15.41 2.03
CA PHE A 94 6.08 14.46 2.69
C PHE A 94 4.61 14.79 2.42
N HIS A 95 3.92 13.95 1.63
CA HIS A 95 2.51 14.11 1.25
C HIS A 95 1.50 13.55 2.29
N TYR A 96 1.70 13.79 3.60
CA TYR A 96 0.84 13.20 4.64
C TYR A 96 -0.23 14.18 5.19
N PRO A 97 -1.50 13.75 5.33
CA PRO A 97 -2.57 14.60 5.89
C PRO A 97 -2.35 14.92 7.38
N LEU A 98 -1.69 14.04 8.14
CA LEU A 98 -1.36 14.27 9.56
C LEU A 98 -0.45 15.48 9.78
N LEU A 99 0.38 15.82 8.79
CA LEU A 99 1.26 16.99 8.86
C LEU A 99 0.44 18.29 9.01
N LYS A 100 -0.74 18.36 8.40
CA LYS A 100 -1.64 19.52 8.56
C LYS A 100 -2.18 19.64 9.98
N ILE A 101 -2.47 18.52 10.64
CA ILE A 101 -2.97 18.51 12.02
C ILE A 101 -1.88 19.01 12.97
N ILE A 102 -0.64 18.53 12.80
CA ILE A 102 0.50 18.95 13.62
C ILE A 102 0.79 20.46 13.44
N TYR A 103 0.65 20.98 12.22
CA TYR A 103 0.78 22.41 11.96
C TYR A 103 -0.23 23.26 12.75
N TYR A 104 -1.51 22.88 12.73
CA TYR A 104 -2.54 23.62 13.47
C TYR A 104 -2.37 23.51 14.99
N ILE A 105 -1.88 22.36 15.48
CA ILE A 105 -1.49 22.20 16.88
C ILE A 105 -0.36 23.18 17.21
N GLY A 106 0.68 23.25 16.39
CA GLY A 106 1.81 24.18 16.56
C GLY A 106 1.38 25.64 16.61
N ILE A 107 0.48 26.06 15.71
CA ILE A 107 -0.10 27.42 15.74
C ILE A 107 -0.82 27.65 17.08
N THR A 108 -1.64 26.71 17.52
CA THR A 108 -2.40 26.84 18.78
C THR A 108 -1.47 27.02 19.99
N PHE A 109 -0.34 26.29 20.02
CA PHE A 109 0.66 26.44 21.07
C PHE A 109 1.37 27.81 21.05
N ILE A 110 1.67 28.37 19.87
CA ILE A 110 2.25 29.72 19.74
C ILE A 110 1.29 30.79 20.31
N PHE A 111 -0.02 30.62 20.08
CA PHE A 111 -1.03 31.51 20.67
C PHE A 111 -1.14 31.35 22.18
N LEU A 112 -1.12 30.10 22.67
CA LEU A 112 -1.22 29.81 24.11
C LEU A 112 -0.04 30.41 24.89
N THR A 113 1.18 30.32 24.36
CA THR A 113 2.38 30.88 25.00
C THR A 113 2.41 32.40 24.93
N SER A 114 1.91 32.98 23.85
CA SER A 114 1.78 34.43 23.73
C SER A 114 0.73 34.99 24.70
N PHE A 115 -0.33 34.22 24.95
CA PHE A 115 -1.35 34.56 25.95
C PHE A 115 -0.82 34.48 27.38
N THR A 116 0.02 33.48 27.72
CA THR A 116 0.64 33.42 29.06
C THR A 116 1.65 34.54 29.27
N ILE A 117 2.40 34.94 28.23
CA ILE A 117 3.28 36.11 28.27
C ILE A 117 2.46 37.39 28.53
N TYR A 118 1.32 37.55 27.85
CA TYR A 118 0.42 38.69 28.06
C TYR A 118 -0.18 38.74 29.48
N GLN A 119 -0.62 37.59 30.01
CA GLN A 119 -1.17 37.47 31.37
C GLN A 119 -0.09 37.70 32.46
N GLY A 120 1.17 37.37 32.18
CA GLY A 120 2.31 37.60 33.07
C GLY A 120 2.70 39.08 33.25
N GLY A 121 1.93 40.02 32.68
CA GLY A 121 2.15 41.46 32.66
C GLY A 121 2.24 42.19 34.01
N TYR A 122 2.22 41.49 35.15
CA TYR A 122 2.40 42.09 36.48
C TYR A 122 3.17 41.14 37.41
N GLY A 123 4.49 41.07 37.26
CA GLY A 123 5.36 40.59 38.35
C GLY A 123 5.90 39.16 38.26
N LEU A 124 6.10 38.61 37.07
CA LEU A 124 6.95 37.42 36.91
C LEU A 124 8.28 37.83 36.24
N SER A 125 9.36 37.55 36.95
CA SER A 125 10.77 37.69 36.55
C SER A 125 10.97 37.31 35.08
N PHE A 126 11.93 37.91 34.36
CA PHE A 126 12.23 37.60 32.95
C PHE A 126 12.59 36.13 32.64
N GLU A 127 12.77 35.31 33.67
CA GLU A 127 13.32 33.96 33.61
C GLU A 127 12.40 32.87 33.04
N PRO A 128 11.07 32.80 33.35
CA PRO A 128 10.20 31.73 32.87
C PRO A 128 9.78 31.90 31.40
N THR A 129 9.75 33.12 30.85
CA THR A 129 9.26 33.37 29.48
C THR A 129 10.23 32.83 28.42
N ILE A 130 11.53 33.02 28.63
CA ILE A 130 12.58 32.45 27.77
C ILE A 130 12.54 30.91 27.84
N VAL A 131 12.37 30.35 29.05
CA VAL A 131 12.28 28.89 29.25
C VAL A 131 11.06 28.31 28.53
N THR A 132 9.89 28.94 28.62
CA THR A 132 8.69 28.47 27.89
C THR A 132 8.84 28.55 26.37
N ALA A 133 9.46 29.61 25.84
CA ALA A 133 9.73 29.72 24.40
C ALA A 133 10.70 28.64 23.91
N ILE A 134 11.77 28.36 24.68
CA ILE A 134 12.74 27.29 24.38
C ILE A 134 12.07 25.92 24.41
N LEU A 135 11.18 25.66 25.38
CA LEU A 135 10.47 24.38 25.48
C LEU A 135 9.53 24.13 24.30
N VAL A 136 8.87 25.16 23.77
CA VAL A 136 7.98 25.05 22.60
C VAL A 136 8.78 24.79 21.31
N ILE A 137 9.94 25.41 21.18
CA ILE A 137 10.86 25.16 20.06
C ILE A 137 11.41 23.73 20.18
N ALA A 138 11.83 23.32 21.38
CA ALA A 138 12.35 21.98 21.66
C ALA A 138 11.29 20.90 21.41
N SER A 139 10.03 21.10 21.80
CA SER A 139 8.95 20.14 21.55
C SER A 139 8.63 20.02 20.05
N SER A 140 8.68 21.13 19.31
CA SER A 140 8.44 21.14 17.86
C SER A 140 9.55 20.41 17.10
N ILE A 141 10.81 20.59 17.54
CA ILE A 141 11.96 19.86 17.00
C ILE A 141 11.88 18.38 17.37
N ALA A 142 11.52 18.05 18.62
CA ALA A 142 11.39 16.68 19.08
C ALA A 142 10.33 15.89 18.28
N VAL A 143 9.19 16.50 17.95
CA VAL A 143 8.17 15.88 17.08
C VAL A 143 8.72 15.65 15.67
N GLY A 144 9.44 16.62 15.10
CA GLY A 144 10.10 16.46 13.80
C GLY A 144 11.14 15.33 13.78
N VAL A 145 12.00 15.27 14.81
CA VAL A 145 13.02 14.22 14.97
C VAL A 145 12.38 12.86 15.23
N MET A 146 11.34 12.79 16.05
CA MET A 146 10.58 11.56 16.31
C MET A 146 9.91 11.03 15.04
N MET A 147 9.46 11.92 14.14
CA MET A 147 8.90 11.53 12.84
C MET A 147 9.98 11.04 11.85
N LEU A 148 11.19 11.62 11.88
CA LEU A 148 12.35 11.11 11.15
C LEU A 148 12.79 9.75 11.67
N PHE A 149 12.78 9.55 13.00
CA PHE A 149 13.03 8.27 13.65
C PHE A 149 11.95 7.24 13.28
N PHE A 150 10.67 7.61 13.26
CA PHE A 150 9.59 6.76 12.78
C PHE A 150 9.73 6.42 11.29
N LYS A 151 10.27 7.33 10.46
CA LYS A 151 10.60 7.05 9.06
C LYS A 151 11.81 6.13 8.93
N ALA A 152 12.85 6.28 9.74
CA ALA A 152 13.98 5.36 9.75
C ALA A 152 13.51 3.96 10.19
N TYR A 153 12.78 3.90 11.30
CA TYR A 153 12.16 2.68 11.82
C TYR A 153 11.16 2.05 10.83
N LYS A 154 10.38 2.87 10.13
CA LYS A 154 9.48 2.42 9.05
C LYS A 154 10.24 2.09 7.77
N ASN A 155 11.35 2.72 7.40
CA ASN A 155 12.15 2.28 6.24
C ASN A 155 12.86 0.95 6.52
N LEU A 156 13.15 0.65 7.78
CA LEU A 156 13.56 -0.70 8.20
C LEU A 156 12.37 -1.69 8.27
N ARG A 157 11.11 -1.23 8.30
CA ARG A 157 9.91 -2.08 8.52
C ARG A 157 8.82 -1.95 7.45
N SER A 158 9.02 -1.16 6.40
CA SER A 158 8.08 -0.91 5.29
C SER A 158 8.34 -1.91 4.17
N GLY A 159 8.36 -3.18 4.56
CA GLY A 159 7.75 -4.25 3.79
C GLY A 159 6.44 -4.59 4.48
N ASN A 160 5.40 -3.77 4.29
CA ASN A 160 4.03 -4.14 4.63
C ASN A 160 3.22 -4.12 3.34
N VAL A 161 3.54 -5.06 2.47
CA VAL A 161 2.50 -5.86 1.80
C VAL A 161 2.15 -6.95 2.80
N THR A 162 0.88 -7.26 2.97
CA THR A 162 0.37 -8.23 3.94
C THR A 162 1.09 -9.57 3.84
N PHE A 163 2.02 -9.81 4.76
CA PHE A 163 2.89 -10.99 4.86
C PHE A 163 2.20 -12.20 5.48
N ASN A 164 0.88 -12.32 5.37
CA ASN A 164 0.15 -13.31 6.16
C ASN A 164 0.23 -14.74 5.60
N ASN A 165 0.73 -14.94 4.37
CA ASN A 165 0.77 -16.28 3.75
C ASN A 165 2.16 -16.74 3.26
N PHE A 166 3.22 -15.95 3.38
CA PHE A 166 4.57 -16.45 3.08
C PHE A 166 5.10 -17.23 4.28
N PRO A 167 5.51 -18.51 4.14
CA PRO A 167 6.11 -19.26 5.24
C PRO A 167 7.28 -18.47 5.81
N GLN A 168 7.18 -18.06 7.09
CA GLN A 168 8.27 -17.36 7.76
C GLN A 168 9.51 -18.25 7.77
N ALA A 169 10.68 -17.60 7.76
CA ALA A 169 11.99 -18.22 7.69
C ALA A 169 12.17 -19.41 8.65
N PHE A 170 11.98 -20.62 8.10
CA PHE A 170 12.76 -21.85 8.22
C PHE A 170 13.47 -22.20 9.53
N THR A 171 12.87 -21.95 10.69
CA THR A 171 13.38 -22.40 12.00
C THR A 171 12.61 -23.57 12.61
N ASN A 172 11.54 -24.05 11.96
CA ASN A 172 10.74 -25.11 12.54
C ASN A 172 11.40 -26.49 12.31
N LYS A 173 11.80 -27.17 13.39
CA LYS A 173 12.39 -28.52 13.37
C LYS A 173 11.58 -29.50 12.51
N ASP A 174 10.26 -29.34 12.52
CA ASP A 174 9.32 -30.18 11.78
C ASP A 174 9.56 -30.19 10.26
N LYS A 175 10.05 -29.07 9.67
CA LYS A 175 10.38 -29.02 8.24
C LYS A 175 11.73 -29.65 7.90
N ILE A 176 12.66 -29.70 8.84
CA ILE A 176 13.94 -30.38 8.60
C ILE A 176 13.71 -31.89 8.53
N GLN A 177 12.84 -32.41 9.42
CA GLN A 177 12.45 -33.83 9.37
C GLN A 177 11.77 -34.18 8.05
N HIS A 178 10.86 -33.33 7.55
CA HIS A 178 10.26 -33.49 6.22
C HIS A 178 11.30 -33.69 5.11
N TYR A 179 12.39 -32.90 5.11
CA TYR A 179 13.43 -33.04 4.09
C TYR A 179 14.22 -34.35 4.21
N TYR A 180 14.47 -34.82 5.44
CA TYR A 180 15.04 -36.15 5.66
C TYR A 180 14.10 -37.26 5.19
N ASP A 181 12.79 -37.14 5.46
CA ASP A 181 11.78 -38.11 5.05
C ASP A 181 11.64 -38.17 3.52
N GLN A 182 11.97 -37.07 2.83
CA GLN A 182 12.09 -36.99 1.36
C GLN A 182 13.43 -37.52 0.83
N GLY A 183 14.34 -37.97 1.70
CA GLY A 183 15.58 -38.64 1.33
C GLY A 183 16.81 -37.74 1.14
N LEU A 184 16.74 -36.46 1.54
CA LEU A 184 17.89 -35.54 1.44
C LEU A 184 18.86 -35.77 2.60
N ASN A 185 20.16 -35.64 2.32
CA ASN A 185 21.20 -35.60 3.35
C ASN A 185 21.44 -34.18 3.88
N ASP A 186 22.16 -34.04 5.00
CA ASP A 186 22.44 -32.75 5.67
C ASP A 186 23.00 -31.67 4.72
N SER A 187 23.90 -32.07 3.81
CA SER A 187 24.54 -31.13 2.87
C SER A 187 23.58 -30.68 1.78
N GLU A 188 22.74 -31.59 1.27
CA GLU A 188 21.68 -31.27 0.33
C GLU A 188 20.61 -30.38 0.96
N ILE A 189 20.24 -30.65 2.22
CA ILE A 189 19.29 -29.83 2.98
C ILE A 189 19.84 -28.42 3.15
N GLU A 190 21.10 -28.27 3.55
CA GLU A 190 21.69 -26.95 3.74
C GLU A 190 21.79 -26.18 2.42
N TYR A 191 22.23 -26.86 1.35
CA TYR A 191 22.26 -26.27 0.02
C TYR A 191 20.86 -25.83 -0.43
N PHE A 192 19.87 -26.72 -0.38
CA PHE A 192 18.49 -26.44 -0.73
C PHE A 192 17.94 -25.23 0.04
N ARG A 193 18.11 -25.22 1.38
CA ARG A 193 17.65 -24.12 2.24
C ARG A 193 18.35 -22.80 1.91
N SER A 194 19.64 -22.83 1.58
CA SER A 194 20.36 -21.63 1.15
C SER A 194 19.77 -21.05 -0.14
N GLN A 195 19.47 -21.88 -1.14
CA GLN A 195 18.87 -21.44 -2.39
C GLN A 195 17.44 -20.93 -2.20
N MET A 196 16.66 -21.58 -1.33
CA MET A 196 15.31 -21.11 -0.98
C MET A 196 15.31 -19.82 -0.18
N ALA A 197 16.33 -19.58 0.66
CA ALA A 197 16.48 -18.30 1.34
C ALA A 197 16.73 -17.17 0.33
N VAL A 198 17.62 -17.38 -0.64
CA VAL A 198 17.87 -16.42 -1.72
C VAL A 198 16.60 -16.17 -2.51
N ALA A 199 15.97 -17.21 -3.04
CA ALA A 199 14.76 -17.10 -3.85
C ALA A 199 13.64 -16.34 -3.13
N ARG A 200 13.42 -16.64 -1.84
CA ARG A 200 12.45 -15.90 -1.02
C ARG A 200 12.74 -14.41 -0.99
N ASP A 201 14.00 -14.02 -0.80
CA ASP A 201 14.38 -12.61 -0.69
C ASP A 201 14.23 -11.90 -2.05
N GLN A 202 14.51 -12.59 -3.16
CA GLN A 202 14.25 -12.11 -4.51
C GLN A 202 12.76 -11.90 -4.78
N ILE A 203 11.88 -12.83 -4.36
CA ILE A 203 10.43 -12.69 -4.53
C ILE A 203 9.92 -11.44 -3.79
N LYS A 204 10.42 -11.17 -2.57
CA LYS A 204 10.07 -9.95 -1.82
C LYS A 204 10.52 -8.68 -2.53
N SER A 205 11.72 -8.71 -3.09
CA SER A 205 12.28 -7.60 -3.86
C SER A 205 11.43 -7.31 -5.11
N ILE A 206 11.03 -8.36 -5.84
CA ILE A 206 10.14 -8.29 -7.00
C ILE A 206 8.77 -7.73 -6.60
N GLU A 207 8.13 -8.25 -5.54
CA GLU A 207 6.84 -7.77 -5.03
C GLU A 207 6.85 -6.28 -4.69
N SER A 208 7.91 -5.80 -4.04
CA SER A 208 8.11 -4.38 -3.77
C SER A 208 8.31 -3.58 -5.06
N GLY A 209 9.12 -4.12 -5.98
CA GLY A 209 9.52 -3.47 -7.22
C GLY A 209 8.39 -3.29 -8.24
N VAL A 210 7.57 -4.31 -8.48
CA VAL A 210 6.44 -4.24 -9.43
C VAL A 210 5.40 -3.19 -9.04
N ASN A 211 5.29 -2.90 -7.75
CA ASN A 211 4.32 -1.95 -7.20
C ASN A 211 4.74 -0.48 -7.33
N GLN A 212 5.96 -0.18 -7.76
CA GLN A 212 6.48 1.19 -7.82
C GLN A 212 5.97 1.99 -9.03
N THR A 213 5.56 1.32 -10.09
CA THR A 213 5.06 1.99 -11.31
C THR A 213 3.80 1.34 -11.83
N ALA A 214 2.92 2.15 -12.44
CA ALA A 214 1.67 1.64 -13.01
C ALA A 214 1.91 0.62 -14.14
N LYS A 215 2.99 0.78 -14.91
CA LYS A 215 3.33 -0.14 -16.00
C LYS A 215 3.72 -1.52 -15.47
N LEU A 216 4.62 -1.59 -14.49
CA LEU A 216 5.01 -2.88 -13.89
C LEU A 216 3.85 -3.54 -13.14
N ARG A 217 3.01 -2.76 -12.45
CA ARG A 217 1.80 -3.29 -11.81
C ARG A 217 0.83 -3.89 -12.83
N ALA A 218 0.66 -3.27 -13.99
CA ALA A 218 -0.21 -3.82 -15.04
C ALA A 218 0.32 -5.16 -15.58
N ILE A 219 1.65 -5.30 -15.72
CA ILE A 219 2.29 -6.56 -16.11
C ILE A 219 2.04 -7.63 -15.05
N GLU A 220 2.28 -7.30 -13.78
CA GLU A 220 2.09 -8.21 -12.65
C GLU A 220 0.65 -8.74 -12.58
N VAL A 221 -0.35 -7.85 -12.66
CA VAL A 221 -1.78 -8.24 -12.63
C VAL A 221 -2.15 -9.16 -13.78
N ARG A 222 -1.63 -8.92 -14.99
CA ARG A 222 -1.98 -9.70 -16.18
C ARG A 222 -1.51 -11.15 -16.09
N TYR A 223 -0.36 -11.40 -15.49
CA TYR A 223 0.21 -12.75 -15.34
C TYR A 223 0.05 -13.31 -13.92
N ASN A 224 -0.55 -12.54 -13.01
CA ASN A 224 -0.60 -12.85 -11.59
C ASN A 224 0.79 -13.22 -11.01
N THR A 225 1.83 -12.49 -11.44
CA THR A 225 3.22 -12.93 -11.28
C THR A 225 3.58 -13.16 -9.82
N ILE A 226 3.14 -12.29 -8.90
CA ILE A 226 3.49 -12.46 -7.49
C ILE A 226 2.91 -13.76 -6.96
N GLU A 227 1.62 -14.03 -7.16
CA GLU A 227 0.98 -15.26 -6.69
C GLU A 227 1.65 -16.52 -7.27
N VAL A 228 1.95 -16.52 -8.57
CA VAL A 228 2.68 -17.61 -9.23
C VAL A 228 4.04 -17.83 -8.57
N LEU A 229 4.80 -16.75 -8.31
CA LEU A 229 6.09 -16.84 -7.62
C LEU A 229 5.97 -17.44 -6.21
N GLN A 230 4.96 -17.04 -5.43
CA GLN A 230 4.79 -17.55 -4.06
C GLN A 230 4.37 -19.02 -4.06
N ASN A 231 3.46 -19.41 -4.96
CA ASN A 231 3.00 -20.79 -5.08
C ASN A 231 4.12 -21.69 -5.60
N PHE A 232 4.82 -21.28 -6.67
CA PHE A 232 5.94 -22.07 -7.19
C PHE A 232 7.02 -22.28 -6.12
N PHE A 233 7.36 -21.23 -5.37
CA PHE A 233 8.27 -21.35 -4.22
C PHE A 233 7.77 -22.34 -3.17
N LYS A 234 6.48 -22.28 -2.81
CA LYS A 234 5.88 -23.17 -1.84
C LYS A 234 5.94 -24.62 -2.31
N ASP A 235 5.59 -24.88 -3.57
CA ASP A 235 5.52 -26.23 -4.14
C ASP A 235 6.93 -26.85 -4.23
N ILE A 236 7.96 -26.07 -4.56
CA ILE A 236 9.37 -26.52 -4.50
C ILE A 236 9.79 -26.88 -3.08
N VAL A 237 9.34 -26.10 -2.08
CA VAL A 237 9.62 -26.36 -0.66
C VAL A 237 8.90 -27.60 -0.15
N GLU A 238 7.72 -27.90 -0.68
CA GLU A 238 6.97 -29.12 -0.35
C GLU A 238 7.60 -30.36 -0.99
N GLU A 239 8.13 -30.24 -2.21
CA GLU A 239 8.74 -31.33 -2.98
C GLU A 239 10.23 -31.06 -3.29
N PRO A 240 11.13 -31.10 -2.28
CA PRO A 240 12.53 -30.72 -2.43
C PRO A 240 13.32 -31.60 -3.41
N THR A 241 12.89 -32.84 -3.63
CA THR A 241 13.49 -33.77 -4.60
C THR A 241 13.34 -33.30 -6.04
N ARG A 242 12.35 -32.43 -6.31
CA ARG A 242 12.10 -31.84 -7.63
C ARG A 242 12.83 -30.52 -7.85
N PHE A 243 13.74 -30.14 -6.95
CA PHE A 243 14.55 -28.92 -7.05
C PHE A 243 15.20 -28.73 -8.42
N THR A 244 15.71 -29.81 -9.03
CA THR A 244 16.33 -29.77 -10.36
C THR A 244 15.34 -29.33 -11.46
N GLN A 245 14.07 -29.70 -11.34
CA GLN A 245 13.01 -29.31 -12.29
C GLN A 245 12.71 -27.81 -12.22
N ALA A 246 12.93 -27.17 -11.06
CA ALA A 246 12.77 -25.74 -10.85
C ALA A 246 14.08 -24.93 -10.99
N SER A 247 15.18 -25.56 -11.45
CA SER A 247 16.49 -24.92 -11.52
C SER A 247 16.51 -23.69 -12.44
N GLN A 248 15.78 -23.73 -13.55
CA GLN A 248 15.70 -22.61 -14.49
C GLN A 248 14.95 -21.41 -13.89
N PHE A 249 13.80 -21.66 -13.25
CA PHE A 249 13.13 -20.68 -12.40
C PHE A 249 14.09 -20.02 -11.38
N LEU A 250 14.78 -20.82 -10.57
CA LEU A 250 15.60 -20.33 -9.45
C LEU A 250 16.86 -19.60 -9.88
N TYR A 251 17.57 -20.08 -10.90
CA TYR A 251 18.88 -19.55 -11.27
C TYR A 251 18.84 -18.53 -12.41
N LYS A 252 17.79 -18.54 -13.23
CA LYS A 252 17.71 -17.68 -14.41
C LYS A 252 16.57 -16.69 -14.30
N PHE A 253 15.34 -17.15 -14.15
CA PHE A 253 14.18 -16.27 -14.27
C PHE A 253 14.01 -15.36 -13.07
N LEU A 254 14.07 -15.90 -11.86
CA LEU A 254 13.88 -15.13 -10.64
C LEU A 254 14.95 -14.03 -10.47
N PRO A 255 16.26 -14.31 -10.62
CA PRO A 255 17.29 -13.27 -10.52
C PRO A 255 17.21 -12.23 -11.66
N SER A 256 16.89 -12.66 -12.88
CA SER A 256 16.78 -11.75 -14.03
C SER A 256 15.58 -10.82 -13.90
N LEU A 257 14.45 -11.33 -13.38
CA LEU A 257 13.25 -10.54 -13.14
C LEU A 257 13.50 -9.46 -12.08
N GLU A 258 14.13 -9.85 -10.97
CA GLU A 258 14.52 -8.92 -9.91
C GLU A 258 15.43 -7.79 -10.44
N ASP A 259 16.51 -8.15 -11.13
CA ASP A 259 17.50 -7.20 -11.65
C ASP A 259 16.87 -6.22 -12.66
N LEU A 260 16.03 -6.71 -13.58
CA LEU A 260 15.35 -5.87 -14.56
C LEU A 260 14.34 -4.92 -13.92
N ILE A 261 13.57 -5.39 -12.94
CA ILE A 261 12.61 -4.55 -12.21
C ILE A 261 13.34 -3.44 -11.44
N GLN A 262 14.43 -3.78 -10.76
CA GLN A 262 15.22 -2.81 -10.00
C GLN A 262 15.80 -1.73 -10.93
N LYS A 263 16.45 -2.14 -12.02
CA LYS A 263 17.03 -1.22 -13.03
C LYS A 263 15.96 -0.39 -13.72
N TYR A 264 14.80 -0.98 -14.04
CA TYR A 264 13.68 -0.26 -14.61
C TYR A 264 13.22 0.87 -13.67
N ASN A 265 13.01 0.55 -12.39
CA ASN A 265 12.55 1.52 -11.40
C ASN A 265 13.56 2.64 -11.15
N GLU A 266 14.86 2.31 -11.11
CA GLU A 266 15.96 3.28 -11.01
C GLU A 266 15.90 4.29 -12.17
N ILE A 267 15.91 3.80 -13.41
CA ILE A 267 15.87 4.63 -14.63
C ILE A 267 14.56 5.43 -14.70
N ASN A 268 13.43 4.82 -14.32
CA ASN A 268 12.14 5.50 -14.29
C ASN A 268 12.11 6.63 -13.25
N GLY A 269 12.92 6.56 -12.19
CA GLY A 269 13.08 7.62 -11.19
C GLY A 269 13.89 8.84 -11.65
N HIS A 270 14.64 8.76 -12.76
CA HIS A 270 15.50 9.86 -13.20
C HIS A 270 14.72 11.12 -13.61
N VAL A 271 15.19 12.31 -13.19
CA VAL A 271 14.54 13.60 -13.45
C VAL A 271 14.63 14.00 -14.93
N ALA A 272 15.79 13.82 -15.56
CA ALA A 272 16.00 14.08 -16.97
C ALA A 272 15.96 12.76 -17.74
N LYS A 273 15.00 12.63 -18.67
CA LYS A 273 14.87 11.48 -19.56
C LYS A 273 14.90 11.96 -21.00
N ASN A 274 15.71 11.32 -21.83
CA ASN A 274 15.74 11.58 -23.27
C ASN A 274 14.95 10.48 -24.03
N LYS A 275 14.82 10.63 -25.35
CA LYS A 275 14.09 9.66 -26.19
C LYS A 275 14.63 8.23 -26.07
N GLN A 276 15.95 8.09 -25.94
CA GLN A 276 16.60 6.79 -25.78
C GLN A 276 16.27 6.16 -24.41
N THR A 277 16.19 6.96 -23.34
CA THR A 277 15.77 6.49 -22.00
C THR A 277 14.37 5.87 -22.04
N TYR A 278 13.41 6.52 -22.71
CA TYR A 278 12.06 5.97 -22.85
C TYR A 278 12.03 4.68 -23.66
N LEU A 279 12.84 4.57 -24.72
CA LEU A 279 12.93 3.34 -25.50
C LEU A 279 13.52 2.17 -24.70
N ILE A 280 14.51 2.45 -23.84
CA ILE A 280 15.07 1.45 -22.92
C ILE A 280 14.01 1.01 -21.91
N LEU A 281 13.29 1.94 -21.28
CA LEU A 281 12.20 1.60 -20.36
C LEU A 281 11.13 0.75 -21.06
N GLU A 282 10.78 1.10 -22.30
CA GLU A 282 9.81 0.31 -23.07
C GLU A 282 10.27 -1.12 -23.29
N ARG A 283 11.50 -1.30 -23.79
CA ARG A 283 12.10 -2.63 -24.01
C ARG A 283 12.25 -3.42 -22.72
N SER A 284 12.70 -2.78 -21.64
CA SER A 284 12.82 -3.42 -20.33
C SER A 284 11.46 -3.91 -19.83
N ALA A 285 10.40 -3.13 -19.97
CA ALA A 285 9.05 -3.58 -19.60
C ALA A 285 8.58 -4.77 -20.44
N GLN A 286 8.87 -4.78 -21.75
CA GLN A 286 8.56 -5.93 -22.62
C GLN A 286 9.33 -7.18 -22.21
N THR A 287 10.62 -7.06 -21.88
CA THR A 287 11.43 -8.18 -21.41
C THR A 287 10.96 -8.68 -20.04
N ILE A 288 10.58 -7.79 -19.13
CA ILE A 288 9.97 -8.16 -17.84
C ILE A 288 8.70 -8.97 -18.07
N GLU A 289 7.82 -8.50 -18.98
CA GLU A 289 6.60 -9.21 -19.38
C GLU A 289 6.87 -10.60 -19.93
N GLN A 290 7.88 -10.76 -20.80
CA GLN A 290 8.29 -12.07 -21.32
C GLN A 290 8.80 -13.00 -20.21
N ILE A 291 9.53 -12.49 -19.22
CA ILE A 291 10.00 -13.31 -18.10
C ILE A 291 8.82 -13.73 -17.20
N CYS A 292 7.86 -12.83 -16.96
CA CYS A 292 6.62 -13.17 -16.23
C CYS A 292 5.83 -14.30 -16.91
N GLU A 293 5.72 -14.25 -18.24
CA GLU A 293 5.11 -15.31 -19.04
C GLU A 293 5.87 -16.64 -18.89
N GLN A 294 7.20 -16.61 -19.08
CA GLN A 294 8.03 -17.82 -18.95
C GLN A 294 7.99 -18.45 -17.55
N ILE A 295 7.92 -17.64 -16.50
CA ILE A 295 7.74 -18.14 -15.13
C ILE A 295 6.39 -18.85 -14.98
N THR A 296 5.34 -18.32 -15.60
CA THR A 296 4.01 -18.93 -15.60
C THR A 296 4.05 -20.27 -16.33
N ASP A 297 4.73 -20.34 -17.47
CA ASP A 297 4.90 -21.58 -18.23
C ASP A 297 5.68 -22.63 -17.43
N GLU A 298 6.77 -22.26 -16.75
CA GLU A 298 7.51 -23.20 -15.89
C GLU A 298 6.70 -23.67 -14.70
N TYR A 299 5.88 -22.80 -14.11
CA TYR A 299 4.97 -23.18 -13.04
C TYR A 299 3.96 -24.22 -13.53
N VAL A 300 3.37 -24.02 -14.72
CA VAL A 300 2.45 -24.98 -15.33
C VAL A 300 3.16 -26.30 -15.66
N LEU A 301 4.37 -26.23 -16.22
CA LEU A 301 5.19 -27.41 -16.52
C LEU A 301 5.52 -28.22 -15.25
N PHE A 302 5.81 -27.54 -14.15
CA PHE A 302 6.00 -28.18 -12.84
C PHE A 302 4.74 -28.90 -12.34
N HIS A 303 3.55 -28.60 -12.86
CA HIS A 303 2.30 -29.27 -12.48
C HIS A 303 1.76 -30.21 -13.58
N GLU A 304 2.49 -30.39 -14.69
CA GLU A 304 2.00 -31.14 -15.86
C GLU A 304 1.62 -32.58 -15.52
N GLU A 305 2.44 -33.27 -14.71
CA GLU A 305 2.20 -34.65 -14.30
C GLU A 305 0.88 -34.77 -13.51
N THR A 306 0.65 -33.89 -12.53
CA THR A 306 -0.58 -33.83 -11.75
C THR A 306 -1.81 -33.56 -12.63
N TYR A 307 -1.69 -32.67 -13.63
CA TYR A 307 -2.78 -32.44 -14.57
C TYR A 307 -3.10 -33.67 -15.43
N LYS A 308 -2.07 -34.40 -15.85
CA LYS A 308 -2.22 -35.63 -16.65
C LYS A 308 -2.90 -36.74 -15.84
N GLU A 309 -2.47 -36.95 -14.60
CA GLU A 309 -3.08 -37.89 -13.68
C GLU A 309 -4.56 -37.56 -13.45
N MET A 310 -4.88 -36.30 -13.15
CA MET A 310 -6.25 -35.85 -12.96
C MET A 310 -7.12 -36.05 -14.21
N GLN A 311 -6.58 -35.80 -15.41
CA GLN A 311 -7.30 -36.08 -16.65
C GLN A 311 -7.62 -37.57 -16.82
N ASP A 312 -6.70 -38.44 -16.44
CA ASP A 312 -6.91 -39.88 -16.53
C ASP A 312 -7.90 -40.40 -15.47
N GLU A 313 -7.88 -39.82 -14.27
CA GLU A 313 -8.90 -40.04 -13.24
C GLU A 313 -10.28 -39.58 -13.68
N ILE A 314 -10.41 -38.39 -14.28
CA ILE A 314 -11.67 -37.89 -14.85
C ILE A 314 -12.19 -38.84 -15.93
N LYS A 315 -11.32 -39.31 -16.84
CA LYS A 315 -11.70 -40.30 -17.87
C LYS A 315 -12.16 -41.61 -17.24
N LEU A 316 -11.52 -42.07 -16.17
CA LEU A 316 -11.92 -43.29 -15.46
C LEU A 316 -13.28 -43.10 -14.75
N ALA A 317 -13.46 -41.98 -14.05
CA ALA A 317 -14.70 -41.62 -13.39
C ALA A 317 -15.87 -41.53 -14.40
N ASN A 318 -15.66 -40.85 -15.53
CA ASN A 318 -16.66 -40.76 -16.60
C ASN A 318 -16.99 -42.14 -17.19
N ARG A 319 -15.99 -43.01 -17.41
CA ARG A 319 -16.25 -44.39 -17.85
C ARG A 319 -17.09 -45.17 -16.84
N ASN A 320 -16.84 -45.00 -15.54
CA ASN A 320 -17.61 -45.64 -14.48
C ASN A 320 -19.04 -45.11 -14.39
N LEU A 321 -19.23 -43.79 -14.53
CA LEU A 321 -20.55 -43.15 -14.58
C LEU A 321 -21.36 -43.62 -15.79
N SER A 322 -20.76 -43.62 -16.99
CA SER A 322 -21.40 -44.12 -18.21
C SER A 322 -21.75 -45.60 -18.11
N ARG A 323 -20.87 -46.43 -17.52
CA ARG A 323 -21.15 -47.86 -17.28
C ARG A 323 -22.29 -48.04 -16.27
N LYS A 324 -22.37 -47.21 -15.23
CA LYS A 324 -23.46 -47.25 -14.25
C LYS A 324 -24.80 -46.84 -14.89
N ALA A 325 -24.81 -45.77 -15.68
CA ALA A 325 -25.99 -45.33 -16.43
C ALA A 325 -26.47 -46.39 -17.44
N ALA A 326 -25.53 -47.02 -18.18
CA ALA A 326 -25.86 -48.10 -19.11
C ALA A 326 -26.47 -49.32 -18.40
N ARG A 327 -25.94 -49.70 -17.22
CA ARG A 327 -26.50 -50.80 -16.40
C ARG A 327 -27.90 -50.48 -15.86
N GLN A 328 -28.14 -49.23 -15.45
CA GLN A 328 -29.46 -48.81 -14.97
C GLN A 328 -30.50 -48.81 -16.09
N ASN A 329 -30.12 -48.35 -17.28
CA ASN A 329 -30.99 -48.42 -18.46
C ASN A 329 -31.28 -49.87 -18.87
N MET A 330 -30.28 -50.77 -18.86
CA MET A 330 -30.50 -52.20 -19.16
C MET A 330 -31.47 -52.87 -18.18
N ASN A 331 -31.33 -52.59 -16.88
CA ASN A 331 -32.25 -53.15 -15.88
C ASN A 331 -33.68 -52.60 -16.06
N GLN A 332 -33.85 -51.34 -16.45
CA GLN A 332 -35.18 -50.77 -16.73
C GLN A 332 -35.82 -51.32 -18.01
N THR A 333 -35.05 -51.53 -19.07
CA THR A 333 -35.56 -52.16 -20.29
C THR A 333 -35.95 -53.62 -20.03
N GLN A 334 -35.15 -54.33 -19.23
CA GLN A 334 -35.42 -55.74 -18.91
C GLN A 334 -36.63 -55.93 -17.96
N ASP A 335 -36.85 -55.03 -17.01
CA ASP A 335 -38.09 -55.03 -16.19
C ASP A 335 -39.32 -54.64 -17.02
N SER A 336 -39.18 -53.68 -17.94
CA SER A 336 -40.24 -53.27 -18.88
C SER A 336 -40.68 -54.43 -19.78
N ASP A 337 -39.71 -55.12 -20.38
CA ASP A 337 -39.97 -56.23 -21.30
C ASP A 337 -40.56 -57.42 -20.54
N SER A 338 -40.07 -57.73 -19.34
CA SER A 338 -40.65 -58.74 -18.44
C SER A 338 -42.11 -58.45 -18.08
N ILE A 339 -42.45 -57.21 -17.73
CA ILE A 339 -43.82 -56.83 -17.38
C ILE A 339 -44.73 -56.94 -18.61
N THR A 340 -44.23 -56.54 -19.78
CA THR A 340 -45.00 -56.57 -21.03
C THR A 340 -45.29 -58.01 -21.46
N ASP A 341 -44.32 -58.91 -21.37
CA ASP A 341 -44.51 -60.35 -21.65
C ASP A 341 -45.53 -60.96 -20.68
N THR A 342 -45.41 -60.67 -19.38
CA THR A 342 -46.34 -61.17 -18.35
C THR A 342 -47.78 -60.68 -18.59
N VAL A 343 -47.96 -59.41 -18.95
CA VAL A 343 -49.29 -58.86 -19.28
C VAL A 343 -49.85 -59.50 -20.55
N SER A 344 -49.00 -59.75 -21.55
CA SER A 344 -49.41 -60.42 -22.79
C SER A 344 -49.87 -61.86 -22.56
N ASP A 345 -49.20 -62.59 -21.67
CA ASP A 345 -49.58 -63.95 -21.28
C ASP A 345 -50.92 -63.95 -20.53
N ILE A 346 -51.14 -63.01 -19.62
CA ILE A 346 -52.41 -62.87 -18.89
C ILE A 346 -53.57 -62.52 -19.84
N LEU A 347 -53.35 -61.62 -20.80
CA LEU A 347 -54.39 -61.25 -21.78
C LEU A 347 -54.72 -62.41 -22.73
N LYS A 348 -53.72 -63.23 -23.07
CA LYS A 348 -53.91 -64.43 -23.88
C LYS A 348 -54.69 -65.50 -23.12
N GLU A 349 -54.34 -65.76 -21.86
CA GLU A 349 -55.04 -66.68 -20.97
C GLU A 349 -56.50 -66.24 -20.71
N SER A 350 -56.74 -64.92 -20.56
CA SER A 350 -58.09 -64.38 -20.43
C SER A 350 -58.92 -64.52 -21.71
N ASN A 351 -58.32 -64.41 -22.89
CA ASN A 351 -59.03 -64.57 -24.15
C ASN A 351 -59.34 -66.05 -24.45
N ASP A 352 -58.42 -66.97 -24.14
CA ASP A 352 -58.67 -68.41 -24.25
C ASP A 352 -59.85 -68.84 -23.33
N TRP A 353 -59.98 -68.23 -22.15
CA TRP A 353 -61.10 -68.50 -21.22
C TRP A 353 -62.47 -67.98 -21.72
N LEU A 354 -62.47 -66.95 -22.56
CA LEU A 354 -63.68 -66.38 -23.15
C LEU A 354 -64.14 -67.17 -24.39
N ASP A 355 -63.21 -67.78 -25.13
CA ASP A 355 -63.54 -68.62 -26.28
C ASP A 355 -64.12 -69.98 -25.83
N ASP A 356 -63.61 -70.57 -24.75
CA ASP A 356 -64.10 -71.84 -24.18
C ASP A 356 -65.52 -71.76 -23.59
N ASN A 357 -66.05 -70.56 -23.33
CA ASN A 357 -67.40 -70.34 -22.76
C ASN A 357 -68.47 -69.95 -23.79
N ASN A 358 -68.14 -69.92 -25.08
CA ASN A 358 -69.06 -69.48 -26.13
C ASN A 358 -69.72 -70.64 -26.93
N ASP A 359 -69.48 -71.89 -26.50
CA ASP A 359 -70.00 -73.12 -27.12
C ASP A 359 -71.16 -73.79 -26.32
N ILE A 360 -71.91 -73.03 -25.51
CA ILE A 360 -73.10 -73.54 -24.77
C ILE A 360 -74.41 -73.02 -25.35
#